data_AF-A0A8C6RGY6-F1
#
_entry.id   AF-A0A8C6RGY6-F1
#
_cell.length_a   1.000
_cell.length_b   1.000
_cell.length_c   1.000
_cell.angle_alpha   90.00
_cell.angle_beta   90.00
_cell.angle_gamma   90.00
#
_symmetry.space_group_name_H-M   'P 1'
#
loop_
_entity.id
_entity.type
_entity.pdbx_description
1 polymer ?
#
loop_
_entity_poly.entity_id
_entity_poly.type
_entity_poly.pdbx_seq_one_letter_code
_entity_poly.pdbx_strand_id
1 'polypeptide(L)'
;MSEILCQWLNQELKVSRTVSPKSFAKAFSSGYLIGEVLYKFELQGDFSEFSESRSSTAKLNNFSRLEPTLHLLGVQFDQNVAQSIITEKPGAATKLLYQLYIALQKKKKTGLTGLEIQTMQPQTSVRLQNLRSVAFREQRLNRRRQNEIMAKIQAAIIQIPKPESNCSLKALEAQKMMKKKKEAEDVANEIKKFEALIKKDLQAKESLSKTSLDTADQTTTDLLNTYSDDEYIKKIQKRLEEDAFAREQREKRRRRLLMDQLIAHEAQEEANREEQLIHRLMRQSQQERRIAVQLMHIRHEKEVLWQNRIFREKQYEERRLKDFQDALDREAALAKQAKIDFAEQIFKEKEIHQRIAVERAHARYEKHYGICAEILDQILDLSTKVADYRLLTNNLIPHKLMNDWKELFFNGSPIYEQASLKHGVTESSAEQRVELEKKELLDSKDYEEYKVPTNME
;
A
#
# COMPACT_ATOMS: atom_id res chain seq x y z
N MET A 1 22.26 -29.69 29.27
CA MET A 1 22.10 -28.92 28.01
C MET A 1 22.93 -27.65 27.98
N SER A 2 22.82 -26.77 28.99
CA SER A 2 23.65 -25.56 29.09
C SER A 2 25.15 -25.86 29.19
N GLU A 3 25.56 -26.91 29.90
CA GLU A 3 26.97 -27.31 30.03
C GLU A 3 27.65 -27.67 28.70
N ILE A 4 26.95 -28.41 27.84
CA ILE A 4 27.44 -28.81 26.50
C ILE A 4 27.63 -27.56 25.63
N LEU A 5 26.69 -26.61 25.69
CA LEU A 5 26.80 -25.34 24.96
C LEU A 5 27.94 -24.47 25.52
N CYS A 6 28.13 -24.42 26.84
CA CYS A 6 29.25 -23.72 27.46
C CYS A 6 30.60 -24.33 27.03
N GLN A 7 30.69 -25.67 26.97
CA GLN A 7 31.88 -26.36 26.51
C GLN A 7 32.18 -26.02 25.04
N TRP A 8 31.16 -26.08 24.18
CA TRP A 8 31.27 -25.69 22.77
C TRP A 8 31.76 -24.24 22.59
N LEU A 9 31.14 -23.29 23.30
CA LEU A 9 31.48 -21.87 23.19
C LEU A 9 32.90 -21.56 23.71
N ASN A 10 33.28 -22.14 24.84
CA ASN A 10 34.55 -21.83 25.50
C ASN A 10 35.74 -22.63 24.90
N GLN A 11 35.55 -23.91 24.55
CA GLN A 11 36.64 -24.78 24.10
C GLN A 11 36.78 -24.81 22.58
N GLU A 12 35.68 -24.91 21.83
CA GLU A 12 35.73 -25.00 20.36
C GLU A 12 35.76 -23.62 19.70
N LEU A 13 34.83 -22.74 20.06
CA LEU A 13 34.75 -21.40 19.45
C LEU A 13 35.65 -20.36 20.08
N LYS A 14 36.07 -20.56 21.35
CA LYS A 14 36.89 -19.62 22.13
C LYS A 14 36.37 -18.18 22.07
N VAL A 15 35.10 -17.98 22.43
CA VAL A 15 34.47 -16.65 22.46
C VAL A 15 35.19 -15.70 23.43
N SER A 16 35.07 -14.40 23.18
CA SER A 16 35.80 -13.33 23.90
C SER A 16 35.50 -13.29 25.40
N ARG A 17 34.37 -13.85 25.82
CA ARG A 17 33.95 -13.90 27.22
C ARG A 17 33.62 -15.33 27.66
N THR A 18 34.19 -15.76 28.78
CA THR A 18 33.91 -17.08 29.35
C THR A 18 32.47 -17.17 29.83
N VAL A 19 31.73 -18.15 29.30
CA VAL A 19 30.33 -18.39 29.65
C VAL A 19 30.23 -19.52 30.66
N SER A 20 29.58 -19.26 31.80
CA SER A 20 29.25 -20.29 32.79
C SER A 20 27.76 -20.65 32.73
N PRO A 21 27.36 -21.88 33.10
CA PRO A 21 25.95 -22.28 33.10
C PRO A 21 25.05 -21.39 33.96
N LYS A 22 25.60 -20.84 35.07
CA LYS A 22 24.88 -19.96 36.00
C LYS A 22 24.71 -18.53 35.45
N SER A 23 25.63 -18.06 34.61
CA SER A 23 25.58 -16.72 34.03
C SER A 23 25.15 -16.70 32.56
N PHE A 24 24.68 -17.83 32.02
CA PHE A 24 24.40 -18.01 30.59
C PHE A 24 23.36 -17.01 30.06
N ALA A 25 22.21 -16.87 30.73
CA ALA A 25 21.16 -15.93 30.30
C ALA A 25 21.67 -14.48 30.27
N LYS A 26 22.47 -14.09 31.26
CA LYS A 26 23.04 -12.75 31.40
C LYS A 26 24.17 -12.46 30.40
N ALA A 27 24.96 -13.47 30.05
CA ALA A 27 26.03 -13.33 29.05
C ALA A 27 25.46 -13.07 27.65
N PHE A 28 24.32 -13.69 27.32
CA PHE A 28 23.69 -13.56 26.01
C PHE A 28 22.62 -12.47 25.90
N SER A 29 22.27 -11.80 27.00
CA SER A 29 21.22 -10.77 27.00
C SER A 29 21.61 -9.50 26.22
N SER A 30 22.90 -9.29 25.94
CA SER A 30 23.38 -8.20 25.09
C SER A 30 23.26 -8.48 23.60
N GLY A 31 23.10 -9.75 23.19
CA GLY A 31 23.15 -10.16 21.78
C GLY A 31 24.55 -10.14 21.15
N TYR A 32 25.53 -9.48 21.78
CA TYR A 32 26.91 -9.36 21.28
C TYR A 32 27.59 -10.72 21.06
N LEU A 33 27.52 -11.61 22.06
CA LEU A 33 28.12 -12.94 21.95
C LEU A 33 27.46 -13.81 20.86
N ILE A 34 26.18 -13.58 20.55
CA ILE A 34 25.51 -14.28 19.44
C ILE A 34 26.07 -13.77 18.11
N GLY A 35 26.27 -12.46 17.98
CA GLY A 35 26.94 -11.84 16.84
C GLY A 35 28.37 -12.36 16.66
N GLU A 36 29.12 -12.50 17.76
CA GLU A 36 30.50 -13.01 17.72
C GLU A 36 30.54 -14.46 17.22
N VAL A 37 29.60 -15.29 17.67
CA VAL A 37 29.46 -16.67 17.16
C VAL A 37 29.20 -16.65 15.66
N LEU A 38 28.24 -15.86 15.16
CA LEU A 38 27.93 -15.78 13.73
C LEU A 38 29.09 -15.20 12.89
N TYR A 39 29.82 -14.22 13.44
CA TYR A 39 31.01 -13.65 12.81
C TYR A 39 32.10 -14.70 12.59
N LYS A 40 32.34 -15.57 13.59
CA LYS A 40 33.33 -16.67 13.48
C LYS A 40 32.97 -17.73 12.43
N PHE A 41 31.70 -17.81 12.04
CA PHE A 41 31.24 -18.67 10.94
C PHE A 41 31.10 -17.92 9.61
N GLU A 42 31.65 -16.71 9.52
CA GLU A 42 31.62 -15.81 8.35
C GLU A 42 30.19 -15.51 7.85
N LEU A 43 29.21 -15.51 8.77
CA LEU A 43 27.80 -15.27 8.45
C LEU A 43 27.35 -13.85 8.74
N GLN A 44 28.07 -13.14 9.60
CA GLN A 44 27.77 -11.77 9.99
C GLN A 44 28.98 -10.90 9.65
N GLY A 45 28.88 -10.04 8.63
CA GLY A 45 29.98 -9.14 8.24
C GLY A 45 30.02 -7.82 9.02
N ASP A 46 28.88 -7.39 9.58
CA ASP A 46 28.68 -6.11 10.27
C ASP A 46 28.96 -6.17 11.78
N PHE A 47 29.80 -7.13 12.23
CA PHE A 47 30.10 -7.32 13.65
C PHE A 47 30.74 -6.07 14.30
N SER A 48 31.42 -5.23 13.53
CA SER A 48 31.98 -3.95 14.01
C SER A 48 30.93 -2.98 14.57
N GLU A 49 29.66 -3.12 14.16
CA GLU A 49 28.56 -2.25 14.61
C GLU A 49 27.87 -2.78 15.88
N PHE A 50 28.28 -3.96 16.37
CA PHE A 50 27.74 -4.55 17.60
C PHE A 50 28.38 -3.91 18.83
N SER A 51 27.57 -3.66 19.85
CA SER A 51 28.02 -3.07 21.11
C SER A 51 27.71 -3.97 22.31
N GLU A 52 28.68 -4.17 23.21
CA GLU A 52 28.46 -4.94 24.46
C GLU A 52 27.73 -4.11 25.55
N SER A 53 27.24 -2.92 25.20
CA SER A 53 26.59 -2.00 26.13
C SER A 53 25.32 -2.61 26.74
N ARG A 54 25.06 -2.31 28.02
CA ARG A 54 23.87 -2.78 28.75
C ARG A 54 22.60 -1.99 28.43
N SER A 55 22.68 -0.95 27.60
CA SER A 55 21.53 -0.11 27.23
C SER A 55 20.51 -0.93 26.44
N SER A 56 19.22 -0.69 26.71
CA SER A 56 18.12 -1.39 26.01
C SER A 56 18.15 -1.13 24.50
N THR A 57 18.58 0.07 24.09
CA THR A 57 18.74 0.45 22.68
C THR A 57 19.86 -0.31 21.99
N ALA A 58 21.01 -0.51 22.64
CA ALA A 58 22.11 -1.34 22.11
C ALA A 58 21.68 -2.81 21.96
N LYS A 59 21.01 -3.36 22.98
CA LYS A 59 20.47 -4.72 22.93
C LYS A 59 19.52 -4.90 21.75
N LEU A 60 18.55 -4.00 21.57
CA LEU A 60 17.58 -4.07 20.47
C LEU A 60 18.26 -3.93 19.10
N ASN A 61 19.24 -3.03 18.97
CA ASN A 61 20.01 -2.88 17.73
C ASN A 61 20.76 -4.17 17.38
N ASN A 62 21.49 -4.74 18.35
CA ASN A 62 22.20 -6.01 18.17
C ASN A 62 21.23 -7.12 17.73
N PHE A 63 20.09 -7.30 18.40
CA PHE A 63 19.12 -8.34 18.02
C PHE A 63 18.45 -8.10 16.66
N SER A 64 18.21 -6.83 16.27
CA SER A 64 17.67 -6.52 14.95
C SER A 64 18.62 -6.87 13.80
N ARG A 65 19.94 -6.83 14.05
CA ARG A 65 20.98 -7.20 13.08
C ARG A 65 21.18 -8.71 12.95
N LEU A 66 20.89 -9.44 14.02
CA LEU A 66 20.94 -10.91 14.03
C LEU A 66 19.72 -11.54 13.34
N GLU A 67 18.60 -10.82 13.26
CA GLU A 67 17.35 -11.35 12.72
C GLU A 67 17.47 -11.88 11.29
N PRO A 68 18.07 -11.15 10.32
CA PRO A 68 18.18 -11.64 8.94
C PRO A 68 19.04 -12.91 8.83
N THR A 69 20.15 -12.96 9.57
CA THR A 69 21.09 -14.09 9.49
C THR A 69 20.58 -15.33 10.21
N LEU A 70 19.84 -15.17 11.31
CA LEU A 70 19.15 -16.29 11.97
C LEU A 70 18.03 -16.87 11.10
N HIS A 71 17.23 -16.02 10.44
CA HIS A 71 16.21 -16.48 9.49
C HIS A 71 16.83 -17.23 8.30
N LEU A 72 17.97 -16.76 7.80
CA LEU A 72 18.70 -17.42 6.71
C LEU A 72 19.16 -18.84 7.10
N LEU A 73 19.53 -19.04 8.36
CA LEU A 73 19.89 -20.35 8.91
C LEU A 73 18.68 -21.24 9.23
N GLY A 74 17.46 -20.78 8.96
CA GLY A 74 16.22 -21.49 9.28
C GLY A 74 15.87 -21.52 10.77
N VAL A 75 16.45 -20.62 11.57
CA VAL A 75 16.13 -20.47 13.00
C VAL A 75 14.98 -19.47 13.14
N GLN A 76 13.87 -19.90 13.74
CA GLN A 76 12.72 -19.04 13.99
C GLN A 76 13.05 -18.02 15.08
N PHE A 77 13.22 -16.75 14.69
CA PHE A 77 13.59 -15.66 15.59
C PHE A 77 12.59 -14.51 15.51
N ASP A 78 11.64 -14.49 16.44
CA ASP A 78 10.64 -13.42 16.51
C ASP A 78 11.02 -12.33 17.54
N GLN A 79 10.40 -11.16 17.42
CA GLN A 79 10.55 -10.06 18.38
C GLN A 79 10.25 -10.49 19.84
N ASN A 80 9.32 -11.43 20.04
CA ASN A 80 8.98 -11.98 21.35
C ASN A 80 10.11 -12.83 21.96
N VAL A 81 10.85 -13.54 21.11
CA VAL A 81 12.02 -14.34 21.50
C VAL A 81 13.17 -13.40 21.86
N ALA A 82 13.41 -12.37 21.04
CA ALA A 82 14.39 -11.32 21.32
C ALA A 82 14.13 -10.66 22.69
N GLN A 83 12.90 -10.22 22.94
CA GLN A 83 12.50 -9.64 24.23
C GLN A 83 12.70 -10.62 25.40
N SER A 84 12.37 -11.90 25.20
CA SER A 84 12.56 -12.93 26.22
C SER A 84 14.04 -13.16 26.58
N ILE A 85 14.95 -12.99 25.61
CA ILE A 85 16.40 -13.07 25.85
C ILE A 85 16.92 -11.77 26.51
N ILE A 86 16.45 -10.61 26.07
CA ILE A 86 16.81 -9.30 26.65
C ILE A 86 16.43 -9.24 28.13
N THR A 87 15.27 -9.79 28.48
CA THR A 87 14.75 -9.88 29.86
C THR A 87 15.33 -11.04 30.67
N GLU A 88 16.34 -11.75 30.14
CA GLU A 88 17.07 -12.81 30.83
C GLU A 88 16.18 -13.97 31.31
N LYS A 89 15.09 -14.26 30.58
CA LYS A 89 14.23 -15.39 30.92
C LYS A 89 15.04 -16.69 30.90
N PRO A 90 14.98 -17.50 31.97
CA PRO A 90 15.71 -18.76 32.03
C PRO A 90 15.24 -19.67 30.89
N GLY A 91 16.17 -20.32 30.20
CA GLY A 91 15.86 -21.23 29.10
C GLY A 91 15.74 -20.58 27.71
N ALA A 92 15.44 -19.28 27.61
CA ALA A 92 15.22 -18.62 26.33
C ALA A 92 16.50 -18.55 25.48
N ALA A 93 17.59 -18.04 26.07
CA ALA A 93 18.89 -17.97 25.41
C ALA A 93 19.45 -19.35 25.07
N THR A 94 19.29 -20.33 25.98
CA THR A 94 19.79 -21.70 25.76
C THR A 94 19.06 -22.40 24.62
N LYS A 95 17.75 -22.18 24.49
CA LYS A 95 16.95 -22.76 23.39
C LYS A 95 17.38 -22.20 22.05
N LEU A 96 17.55 -20.88 21.96
CA LEU A 96 18.00 -20.23 20.73
C LEU A 96 19.42 -20.67 20.34
N LEU A 97 20.35 -20.71 21.30
CA LEU A 97 21.72 -21.15 21.01
C LEU A 97 21.81 -22.63 20.66
N TYR A 98 20.94 -23.47 21.21
CA TYR A 98 20.87 -24.87 20.80
C TYR A 98 20.37 -25.04 19.36
N GLN A 99 19.33 -24.28 18.99
CA GLN A 99 18.84 -24.26 17.60
C GLN A 99 19.92 -23.74 16.65
N LEU A 100 20.63 -22.68 17.04
CA LEU A 100 21.74 -22.14 16.28
C LEU A 100 22.90 -23.15 16.15
N TYR A 101 23.25 -23.85 17.24
CA TYR A 101 24.26 -24.91 17.23
C TYR A 101 23.90 -25.99 16.22
N ILE A 102 22.67 -26.50 16.22
CA ILE A 102 22.22 -27.51 15.24
C ILE A 102 22.32 -26.97 13.81
N ALA A 103 21.86 -25.74 13.57
CA ALA A 103 21.89 -25.12 12.25
C ALA A 103 23.33 -24.96 11.73
N LEU A 104 24.24 -24.48 12.57
CA LEU A 104 25.66 -24.32 12.23
C LEU A 104 26.37 -25.67 12.03
N GLN A 105 26.05 -26.68 12.83
CA GLN A 105 26.59 -28.04 12.63
C GLN A 105 26.09 -28.68 11.35
N LYS A 106 24.82 -28.48 10.98
CA LYS A 106 24.29 -28.89 9.66
C LYS A 106 25.01 -28.18 8.52
N LYS A 107 25.27 -26.88 8.65
CA LYS A 107 26.07 -26.11 7.67
C LYS A 107 27.50 -26.66 7.55
N LYS A 108 28.18 -26.89 8.67
CA LYS A 108 29.54 -27.45 8.70
C LYS A 108 29.62 -28.82 8.01
N LYS A 109 28.60 -29.68 8.19
CA LYS A 109 28.51 -31.00 7.54
C LYS A 109 28.22 -30.93 6.04
N THR A 110 27.57 -29.88 5.57
CA THR A 110 27.18 -29.74 4.16
C THR A 110 28.23 -28.99 3.32
N GLY A 111 29.24 -28.37 3.94
CA GLY A 111 30.35 -27.72 3.23
C GLY A 111 29.99 -26.43 2.50
N LEU A 112 28.78 -25.90 2.67
CA LEU A 112 28.33 -24.67 2.00
C LEU A 112 28.98 -23.44 2.64
N THR A 113 29.93 -22.84 1.93
CA THR A 113 30.59 -21.56 2.24
C THR A 113 29.58 -20.40 2.08
N GLY A 114 29.76 -19.31 2.85
CA GLY A 114 28.79 -18.21 3.00
C GLY A 114 28.30 -17.50 1.72
N LEU A 115 28.96 -17.71 0.57
CA LEU A 115 28.58 -17.16 -0.72
C LEU A 115 27.37 -17.86 -1.37
N GLU A 116 27.20 -19.17 -1.19
CA GLU A 116 26.18 -19.94 -1.94
C GLU A 116 24.76 -19.76 -1.38
N ILE A 117 24.64 -19.34 -0.12
CA ILE A 117 23.36 -19.15 0.58
C ILE A 117 22.64 -17.88 0.08
N GLN A 118 23.37 -16.90 -0.46
CA GLN A 118 22.76 -15.75 -1.14
C GLN A 118 22.24 -16.13 -2.54
N THR A 119 22.87 -17.09 -3.20
CA THR A 119 22.52 -17.51 -4.58
C THR A 119 21.48 -18.62 -4.67
N MET A 120 21.14 -19.29 -3.57
CA MET A 120 20.14 -20.37 -3.53
C MET A 120 18.94 -20.05 -2.62
N GLN A 121 18.42 -18.82 -2.69
CA GLN A 121 17.06 -18.53 -2.24
C GLN A 121 16.08 -18.81 -3.40
N PRO A 122 15.02 -19.62 -3.20
CA PRO A 122 13.88 -19.59 -4.11
C PRO A 122 13.27 -18.19 -4.01
N GLN A 123 13.44 -17.38 -5.06
CA GLN A 123 13.01 -15.97 -5.14
C GLN A 123 11.51 -15.73 -4.87
N THR A 124 10.73 -16.80 -4.67
CA THR A 124 9.31 -16.78 -4.31
C THR A 124 9.05 -16.39 -2.85
N SER A 125 9.94 -16.68 -1.89
CA SER A 125 9.69 -16.42 -0.45
C SER A 125 9.84 -14.93 -0.08
N VAL A 126 10.91 -14.28 -0.54
CA VAL A 126 11.20 -12.86 -0.29
C VAL A 126 10.19 -11.96 -1.00
N ARG A 127 9.76 -12.31 -2.23
CA ARG A 127 8.69 -11.60 -2.93
C ARG A 127 7.36 -11.71 -2.19
N LEU A 128 7.00 -12.88 -1.65
CA LEU A 128 5.74 -13.06 -0.93
C LEU A 128 5.73 -12.35 0.44
N GLN A 129 6.88 -12.30 1.12
CA GLN A 129 7.03 -11.52 2.36
C GLN A 129 7.01 -10.02 2.11
N ASN A 130 7.63 -9.54 1.02
CA ASN A 130 7.57 -8.15 0.59
C ASN A 130 6.16 -7.75 0.14
N LEU A 131 5.45 -8.62 -0.59
CA LEU A 131 4.04 -8.37 -0.93
C LEU A 131 3.15 -8.35 0.32
N ARG A 132 3.38 -9.26 1.29
CA ARG A 132 2.65 -9.24 2.57
C ARG A 132 2.95 -7.98 3.37
N SER A 133 4.21 -7.57 3.50
CA SER A 133 4.58 -6.38 4.27
C SER A 133 4.02 -5.10 3.64
N VAL A 134 4.01 -5.02 2.30
CA VAL A 134 3.37 -3.94 1.55
C VAL A 134 1.85 -3.97 1.74
N ALA A 135 1.20 -5.13 1.63
CA ALA A 135 -0.24 -5.28 1.85
C ALA A 135 -0.67 -4.92 3.29
N PHE A 136 0.11 -5.30 4.31
CA PHE A 136 -0.15 -4.91 5.71
C PHE A 136 0.05 -3.40 5.93
N ARG A 137 1.05 -2.80 5.26
CA ARG A 137 1.29 -1.34 5.31
C ARG A 137 0.14 -0.57 4.65
N GLU A 138 -0.34 -1.08 3.51
CA GLU A 138 -1.47 -0.53 2.78
C GLU A 138 -2.79 -0.66 3.56
N GLN A 139 -3.02 -1.80 4.24
CA GLN A 139 -4.15 -1.99 5.13
C GLN A 139 -4.15 -1.03 6.33
N ARG A 140 -2.98 -0.74 6.91
CA ARG A 140 -2.84 0.28 7.98
C ARG A 140 -3.14 1.69 7.47
N LEU A 141 -2.68 2.04 6.27
CA LEU A 141 -2.96 3.34 5.65
C LEU A 141 -4.45 3.47 5.31
N ASN A 142 -5.09 2.42 4.81
CA ASN A 142 -6.53 2.42 4.54
C ASN A 142 -7.38 2.54 5.81
N ARG A 143 -7.00 1.88 6.92
CA ARG A 143 -7.63 2.11 8.23
C ARG A 143 -7.44 3.54 8.72
N ARG A 144 -6.25 4.13 8.56
CA ARG A 144 -6.02 5.55 8.92
C ARG A 144 -6.90 6.49 8.10
N ARG A 145 -7.00 6.26 6.78
CA ARG A 145 -7.88 7.03 5.88
C ARG A 145 -9.35 6.88 6.26
N GLN A 146 -9.82 5.66 6.57
CA GLN A 146 -11.18 5.43 7.04
C GLN A 146 -11.45 6.14 8.37
N ASN A 147 -10.51 6.08 9.32
CA ASN A 147 -10.62 6.78 10.60
C ASN A 147 -10.59 8.30 10.44
N GLU A 148 -9.78 8.82 9.50
CA GLU A 148 -9.71 10.25 9.19
C GLU A 148 -10.98 10.73 8.49
N ILE A 149 -11.55 9.94 7.58
CA ILE A 149 -12.85 10.22 6.94
C ILE A 149 -13.96 10.19 7.99
N MET A 150 -13.99 9.20 8.89
CA MET A 150 -14.92 9.14 10.02
C MET A 150 -14.76 10.34 10.96
N ALA A 151 -13.53 10.74 11.28
CA ALA A 151 -13.25 11.91 12.10
C ALA A 151 -13.68 13.22 11.41
N LYS A 152 -13.47 13.33 10.09
CA LYS A 152 -13.96 14.47 9.29
C LYS A 152 -15.48 14.48 9.19
N ILE A 153 -16.14 13.34 9.07
CA ILE A 153 -17.60 13.23 9.13
C ILE A 153 -18.09 13.65 10.51
N GLN A 154 -17.47 13.17 11.59
CA GLN A 154 -17.82 13.56 12.96
C GLN A 154 -17.56 15.04 13.27
N ALA A 155 -16.50 15.63 12.70
CA ALA A 155 -16.20 17.06 12.83
C ALA A 155 -17.08 17.95 11.93
N ALA A 156 -17.51 17.45 10.76
CA ALA A 156 -18.44 18.13 9.86
C ALA A 156 -19.91 17.93 10.25
N ILE A 157 -20.21 16.97 11.14
CA ILE A 157 -21.46 16.97 11.90
C ILE A 157 -21.39 18.17 12.85
N ILE A 158 -21.85 19.31 12.34
CA ILE A 158 -22.24 20.45 13.16
C ILE A 158 -23.25 19.88 14.15
N GLN A 159 -22.85 19.73 15.42
CA GLN A 159 -23.79 19.55 16.50
C GLN A 159 -24.61 20.83 16.58
N ILE A 160 -25.68 20.89 15.80
CA ILE A 160 -26.79 21.79 16.10
C ILE A 160 -27.18 21.39 17.52
N PRO A 161 -27.04 22.27 18.53
CA PRO A 161 -27.49 21.98 19.87
C PRO A 161 -28.93 21.53 19.72
N LYS A 162 -29.24 20.28 20.06
CA LYS A 162 -30.65 19.86 20.08
C LYS A 162 -31.33 20.90 20.98
N PRO A 163 -32.29 21.68 20.48
CA PRO A 163 -32.99 22.63 21.33
C PRO A 163 -33.54 21.81 22.49
N GLU A 164 -33.25 22.25 23.71
CA GLU A 164 -33.67 21.56 24.91
C GLU A 164 -35.14 21.21 24.75
N SER A 165 -35.48 19.91 24.78
CA SER A 165 -36.83 19.38 24.59
C SER A 165 -37.86 19.94 25.58
N ASN A 166 -37.38 20.73 26.55
CA ASN A 166 -38.14 21.37 27.61
C ASN A 166 -38.65 22.78 27.21
N CYS A 167 -38.15 23.38 26.13
CA CYS A 167 -38.62 24.70 25.68
C CYS A 167 -39.99 24.61 24.99
N SER A 168 -40.24 23.58 24.18
CA SER A 168 -41.52 23.40 23.47
C SER A 168 -42.67 23.05 24.42
N LEU A 169 -42.44 22.24 25.46
CA LEU A 169 -43.45 21.90 26.47
C LEU A 169 -43.81 23.12 27.34
N LYS A 170 -42.81 23.89 27.80
CA LYS A 170 -43.05 25.13 28.56
C LYS A 170 -43.76 26.20 27.71
N ALA A 171 -43.44 26.31 26.42
CA ALA A 171 -44.12 27.22 25.51
C ALA A 171 -45.58 26.80 25.24
N LEU A 172 -45.85 25.49 25.10
CA LEU A 172 -47.21 24.94 24.95
C LEU A 172 -48.04 25.11 26.23
N GLU A 173 -47.44 24.89 27.40
CA GLU A 173 -48.09 25.12 28.70
C GLU A 173 -48.39 26.61 28.91
N ALA A 174 -47.44 27.50 28.61
CA ALA A 174 -47.66 28.95 28.65
C ALA A 174 -48.79 29.38 27.70
N GLN A 175 -48.85 28.82 26.49
CA GLN A 175 -49.92 29.12 25.55
C GLN A 175 -51.29 28.61 26.03
N LYS A 176 -51.35 27.41 26.63
CA LYS A 176 -52.58 26.89 27.26
C LYS A 176 -53.02 27.76 28.45
N MET A 177 -52.09 28.23 29.27
CA MET A 177 -52.38 29.13 30.39
C MET A 177 -52.88 30.49 29.90
N MET A 178 -52.33 31.03 28.80
CA MET A 178 -52.82 32.28 28.20
C MET A 178 -54.21 32.12 27.58
N LYS A 179 -54.52 30.97 26.97
CA LYS A 179 -55.88 30.66 26.49
C LYS A 179 -56.88 30.55 27.64
N LYS A 180 -56.55 29.81 28.71
CA LYS A 180 -57.39 29.72 29.91
C LYS A 180 -57.63 31.07 30.58
N LYS A 181 -56.63 31.98 30.58
CA LYS A 181 -56.81 33.34 31.09
C LYS A 181 -57.76 34.16 30.22
N LYS A 182 -57.66 34.08 28.90
CA LYS A 182 -58.59 34.74 27.98
C LYS A 182 -60.01 34.20 28.11
N GLU A 183 -60.17 32.87 28.16
CA GLU A 183 -61.46 32.22 28.37
C GLU A 183 -62.08 32.63 29.72
N ALA A 184 -61.28 32.74 30.79
CA ALA A 184 -61.75 33.22 32.09
C ALA A 184 -62.15 34.70 32.07
N GLU A 185 -61.42 35.56 31.34
CA GLU A 185 -61.78 36.97 31.13
C GLU A 185 -63.08 37.10 30.31
N ASP A 186 -63.25 36.30 29.26
CA ASP A 186 -64.46 36.27 28.44
C ASP A 186 -65.66 35.80 29.26
N VAL A 187 -65.53 34.73 30.06
CA VAL A 187 -66.58 34.27 30.99
C VAL A 187 -66.88 35.33 32.05
N ALA A 188 -65.88 36.00 32.61
CA ALA A 188 -66.09 37.08 33.57
C ALA A 188 -66.83 38.28 32.93
N ASN A 189 -66.56 38.58 31.66
CA ASN A 189 -67.27 39.61 30.90
C ASN A 189 -68.70 39.19 30.57
N GLU A 190 -68.95 37.91 30.28
CA GLU A 190 -70.28 37.34 30.09
C GLU A 190 -71.09 37.37 31.39
N ILE A 191 -70.50 36.99 32.52
CA ILE A 191 -71.14 37.09 33.85
C ILE A 191 -71.49 38.55 34.16
N LYS A 192 -70.58 39.50 33.93
CA LYS A 192 -70.88 40.93 34.12
C LYS A 192 -72.03 41.42 33.22
N LYS A 193 -72.08 40.97 31.96
CA LYS A 193 -73.21 41.27 31.06
C LYS A 193 -74.51 40.65 31.56
N PHE A 194 -74.46 39.44 32.09
CA PHE A 194 -75.61 38.73 32.66
C PHE A 194 -76.11 39.39 33.95
N GLU A 195 -75.22 39.79 34.85
CA GLU A 195 -75.54 40.55 36.06
C GLU A 195 -76.16 41.92 35.73
N ALA A 196 -75.67 42.58 34.68
CA ALA A 196 -76.27 43.83 34.18
C ALA A 196 -77.69 43.61 33.62
N LEU A 197 -77.94 42.49 32.93
CA LEU A 197 -79.26 42.10 32.47
C LEU A 197 -80.20 41.77 33.64
N ILE A 198 -79.73 41.05 34.66
CA ILE A 198 -80.50 40.76 35.87
C ILE A 198 -80.83 42.05 36.63
N LYS A 199 -79.89 42.99 36.76
CA LYS A 199 -80.15 44.32 37.35
C LYS A 199 -81.19 45.10 36.54
N LYS A 200 -81.14 45.02 35.21
CA LYS A 200 -82.12 45.67 34.33
C LYS A 200 -83.51 45.05 34.45
N ASP A 201 -83.61 43.72 34.57
CA ASP A 201 -84.88 43.01 34.77
C ASP A 201 -85.46 43.21 36.17
N LEU A 202 -84.62 43.31 37.21
CA LEU A 202 -85.06 43.67 38.57
C LEU A 202 -85.62 45.10 38.60
N GLN A 203 -84.99 46.05 37.91
CA GLN A 203 -85.52 47.42 37.78
C GLN A 203 -86.80 47.48 36.92
N ALA A 204 -86.91 46.64 35.88
CA ALA A 204 -88.12 46.55 35.07
C ALA A 204 -89.32 45.96 35.87
N LYS A 205 -89.07 44.98 36.74
CA LYS A 205 -90.09 44.41 37.64
C LYS A 205 -90.49 45.34 38.80
N GLU A 206 -89.63 46.25 39.22
CA GLU A 206 -90.00 47.32 40.16
C GLU A 206 -90.94 48.37 39.51
N SER A 207 -90.95 48.48 38.18
CA SER A 207 -91.77 49.44 37.42
C SER A 207 -93.10 48.89 36.85
N LEU A 208 -93.43 47.62 37.09
CA LEU A 208 -94.62 46.92 36.53
C LEU A 208 -95.68 46.57 37.59
N SER A 209 -95.80 47.40 38.63
CA SER A 209 -97.02 47.47 39.44
C SER A 209 -97.84 48.70 39.02
N LYS A 210 -98.71 48.53 38.00
CA LYS A 210 -99.95 49.30 37.73
C LYS A 210 -100.48 49.01 36.30
N THR A 211 -101.81 48.92 36.15
CA THR A 211 -102.64 48.99 34.90
C THR A 211 -102.66 47.71 34.03
N SER A 212 -103.74 47.16 33.41
CA SER A 212 -105.22 47.36 33.29
C SER A 212 -105.74 46.20 32.39
N LEU A 213 -106.74 45.38 32.79
CA LEU A 213 -108.19 45.35 32.42
C LEU A 213 -108.60 45.32 30.92
N ASP A 214 -109.43 44.30 30.61
CA ASP A 214 -110.54 44.09 29.64
C ASP A 214 -110.27 44.09 28.10
N THR A 215 -111.01 43.43 27.18
CA THR A 215 -112.45 43.07 27.11
C THR A 215 -112.75 42.03 25.99
N ALA A 216 -113.78 41.18 26.24
CA ALA A 216 -114.84 40.60 25.38
C ALA A 216 -114.62 40.16 23.91
N ASP A 217 -115.14 38.96 23.57
CA ASP A 217 -116.38 38.85 22.78
C ASP A 217 -116.96 37.42 22.81
N GLN A 218 -118.23 37.34 23.22
CA GLN A 218 -119.08 36.15 23.23
C GLN A 218 -120.41 36.50 22.54
N THR A 219 -120.96 35.52 21.80
CA THR A 219 -122.38 35.23 21.51
C THR A 219 -122.95 35.54 20.12
N THR A 220 -124.01 34.79 19.82
CA THR A 220 -124.79 34.60 18.57
C THR A 220 -124.30 33.36 17.79
N THR A 221 -125.07 32.29 17.58
CA THR A 221 -126.52 32.13 17.48
C THR A 221 -126.97 30.69 17.79
N ASP A 222 -128.14 30.62 18.41
CA ASP A 222 -128.93 29.45 18.83
C ASP A 222 -129.74 28.81 17.68
N LEU A 223 -129.99 27.49 17.83
CA LEU A 223 -131.14 26.68 17.39
C LEU A 223 -131.40 26.42 15.89
N LEU A 224 -131.13 25.17 15.45
CA LEU A 224 -132.10 24.31 14.74
C LEU A 224 -131.51 22.89 14.54
N ASN A 225 -132.21 21.88 15.05
CA ASN A 225 -131.84 20.47 14.99
C ASN A 225 -132.83 19.70 14.09
N THR A 226 -132.32 18.64 13.47
CA THR A 226 -132.97 17.56 12.68
C THR A 226 -133.20 17.80 11.18
N TYR A 227 -132.31 17.27 10.34
CA TYR A 227 -132.53 16.01 9.59
C TYR A 227 -131.26 15.59 8.81
N SER A 228 -130.66 14.46 9.20
CA SER A 228 -129.62 13.68 8.49
C SER A 228 -128.27 14.38 8.18
N ASP A 229 -127.69 15.04 9.18
CA ASP A 229 -126.43 15.79 9.08
C ASP A 229 -125.17 14.96 9.42
N ASP A 230 -125.33 13.75 9.96
CA ASP A 230 -124.19 12.93 10.41
C ASP A 230 -123.26 12.49 9.26
N GLU A 231 -123.81 12.14 8.08
CA GLU A 231 -122.98 11.81 6.91
C GLU A 231 -122.32 13.04 6.28
N TYR A 232 -122.99 14.19 6.31
CA TYR A 232 -122.48 15.43 5.75
C TYR A 232 -121.40 16.05 6.66
N ILE A 233 -121.62 16.05 7.97
CA ILE A 233 -120.64 16.42 8.99
C ILE A 233 -119.44 15.47 8.95
N LYS A 234 -119.64 14.14 8.81
CA LYS A 234 -118.52 13.20 8.59
C LYS A 234 -117.75 13.48 7.29
N LYS A 235 -118.43 13.87 6.20
CA LYS A 235 -117.76 14.30 4.96
C LYS A 235 -117.05 15.65 5.10
N ILE A 236 -117.53 16.57 5.93
CA ILE A 236 -116.83 17.83 6.25
C ILE A 236 -115.62 17.53 7.12
N GLN A 237 -115.77 16.76 8.19
CA GLN A 237 -114.67 16.33 9.07
C GLN A 237 -113.59 15.61 8.27
N LYS A 238 -113.98 14.66 7.41
CA LYS A 238 -113.04 13.96 6.53
C LYS A 238 -112.31 14.91 5.57
N ARG A 239 -113.01 15.88 4.97
CA ARG A 239 -112.37 16.91 4.13
C ARG A 239 -111.44 17.82 4.93
N LEU A 240 -111.81 18.18 6.15
CA LEU A 240 -111.02 19.03 7.03
C LEU A 240 -109.76 18.32 7.53
N GLU A 241 -109.86 17.02 7.81
CA GLU A 241 -108.75 16.11 8.11
C GLU A 241 -107.85 15.90 6.90
N GLU A 242 -108.40 15.67 5.71
CA GLU A 242 -107.66 15.57 4.45
C GLU A 242 -106.94 16.89 4.11
N ASP A 243 -107.59 18.04 4.30
CA ASP A 243 -107.01 19.37 4.09
C ASP A 243 -105.97 19.72 5.16
N ALA A 244 -106.17 19.28 6.41
CA ALA A 244 -105.18 19.40 7.48
C ALA A 244 -103.95 18.54 7.17
N PHE A 245 -104.14 17.29 6.75
CA PHE A 245 -103.07 16.40 6.31
C PHE A 245 -102.35 16.96 5.07
N ALA A 246 -103.09 17.51 4.09
CA ALA A 246 -102.50 18.14 2.92
C ALA A 246 -101.69 19.40 3.29
N ARG A 247 -102.15 20.21 4.25
CA ARG A 247 -101.38 21.35 4.79
C ARG A 247 -100.12 20.88 5.51
N GLU A 248 -100.23 19.87 6.36
CA GLU A 248 -99.09 19.30 7.08
C GLU A 248 -98.05 18.71 6.11
N GLN A 249 -98.48 18.05 5.03
CA GLN A 249 -97.59 17.53 3.98
C GLN A 249 -96.96 18.64 3.15
N ARG A 250 -97.70 19.73 2.82
CA ARG A 250 -97.11 20.92 2.19
C ARG A 250 -96.08 21.56 3.10
N GLU A 251 -96.35 21.63 4.40
CA GLU A 251 -95.44 22.18 5.38
C GLU A 251 -94.20 21.30 5.58
N LYS A 252 -94.36 19.98 5.66
CA LYS A 252 -93.25 19.01 5.65
C LYS A 252 -92.42 19.09 4.37
N ARG A 253 -93.02 19.37 3.22
CA ARG A 253 -92.30 19.61 1.95
C ARG A 253 -91.55 20.94 1.97
N ARG A 254 -92.17 22.02 2.46
CA ARG A 254 -91.50 23.32 2.64
C ARG A 254 -90.33 23.21 3.61
N ARG A 255 -90.53 22.56 4.77
CA ARG A 255 -89.47 22.32 5.76
C ARG A 255 -88.35 21.46 5.18
N ARG A 256 -88.68 20.38 4.45
CA ARG A 256 -87.67 19.57 3.74
C ARG A 256 -86.89 20.38 2.73
N LEU A 257 -87.55 21.12 1.85
CA LEU A 257 -86.88 21.94 0.85
C LEU A 257 -85.99 23.02 1.49
N LEU A 258 -86.44 23.66 2.57
CA LEU A 258 -85.62 24.63 3.30
C LEU A 258 -84.42 23.97 3.98
N MET A 259 -84.60 22.80 4.57
CA MET A 259 -83.50 22.03 5.16
C MET A 259 -82.52 21.57 4.09
N ASP A 260 -83.00 21.08 2.95
CA ASP A 260 -82.16 20.66 1.82
C ASP A 260 -81.39 21.85 1.24
N GLN A 261 -81.99 23.05 1.18
CA GLN A 261 -81.29 24.28 0.79
C GLN A 261 -80.21 24.68 1.79
N LEU A 262 -80.47 24.58 3.09
CA LEU A 262 -79.49 24.85 4.14
C LEU A 262 -78.33 23.85 4.09
N ILE A 263 -78.63 22.56 3.96
CA ILE A 263 -77.63 21.50 3.83
C ILE A 263 -76.80 21.69 2.57
N ALA A 264 -77.42 22.06 1.44
CA ALA A 264 -76.69 22.33 0.20
C ALA A 264 -75.76 23.56 0.33
N HIS A 265 -76.20 24.61 1.03
CA HIS A 265 -75.36 25.78 1.29
C HIS A 265 -74.21 25.45 2.24
N GLU A 266 -74.48 24.71 3.31
CA GLU A 266 -73.46 24.25 4.26
C GLU A 266 -72.43 23.34 3.57
N ALA A 267 -72.87 22.38 2.75
CA ALA A 267 -71.99 21.53 1.96
C ALA A 267 -71.14 22.34 0.96
N GLN A 268 -71.70 23.39 0.35
CA GLN A 268 -70.93 24.28 -0.52
C GLN A 268 -69.91 25.12 0.26
N GLU A 269 -70.25 25.60 1.45
CA GLU A 269 -69.29 26.31 2.32
C GLU A 269 -68.16 25.38 2.79
N GLU A 270 -68.49 24.14 3.14
CA GLU A 270 -67.51 23.12 3.51
C GLU A 270 -66.60 22.81 2.33
N ALA A 271 -67.14 22.56 1.14
CA ALA A 271 -66.33 22.36 -0.08
C ALA A 271 -65.42 23.57 -0.36
N ASN A 272 -65.93 24.79 -0.24
CA ASN A 272 -65.12 26.00 -0.43
C ASN A 272 -64.02 26.14 0.65
N ARG A 273 -64.30 25.76 1.91
CA ARG A 273 -63.31 25.75 3.00
C ARG A 273 -62.26 24.67 2.77
N GLU A 274 -62.67 23.48 2.33
CA GLU A 274 -61.81 22.37 1.95
C GLU A 274 -60.91 22.75 0.77
N GLU A 275 -61.44 23.36 -0.28
CA GLU A 275 -60.65 23.85 -1.41
C GLU A 275 -59.63 24.91 -0.97
N GLN A 276 -60.01 25.83 -0.09
CA GLN A 276 -59.07 26.80 0.47
C GLN A 276 -58.00 26.15 1.36
N LEU A 277 -58.36 25.11 2.11
CA LEU A 277 -57.43 24.30 2.89
C LEU A 277 -56.48 23.53 1.97
N ILE A 278 -56.98 22.90 0.92
CA ILE A 278 -56.20 22.21 -0.11
C ILE A 278 -55.26 23.21 -0.79
N HIS A 279 -55.73 24.39 -1.20
CA HIS A 279 -54.88 25.42 -1.79
C HIS A 279 -53.83 25.96 -0.81
N ARG A 280 -54.12 26.04 0.49
CA ARG A 280 -53.16 26.44 1.53
C ARG A 280 -52.18 25.33 1.89
N LEU A 281 -52.61 24.07 1.88
CA LEU A 281 -51.78 22.88 2.14
C LEU A 281 -50.89 22.54 0.95
N MET A 282 -51.41 22.59 -0.28
CA MET A 282 -50.63 22.53 -1.52
C MET A 282 -49.71 23.74 -1.73
N ARG A 283 -49.87 24.80 -0.91
CA ARG A 283 -48.92 25.92 -0.84
C ARG A 283 -47.62 25.53 -0.12
N GLN A 284 -47.53 24.34 0.48
CA GLN A 284 -46.27 23.64 0.72
C GLN A 284 -45.97 22.65 -0.43
N SER A 285 -44.86 22.79 -1.16
CA SER A 285 -44.05 24.02 -1.33
C SER A 285 -43.41 24.07 -2.72
N GLN A 286 -43.45 25.23 -3.38
CA GLN A 286 -42.58 25.48 -4.54
C GLN A 286 -41.09 25.24 -4.17
N GLN A 287 -40.72 25.38 -2.90
CA GLN A 287 -39.39 25.00 -2.42
C GLN A 287 -39.15 23.50 -2.47
N GLU A 288 -40.13 22.63 -2.21
CA GLU A 288 -39.96 21.18 -2.35
C GLU A 288 -39.72 20.79 -3.80
N ARG A 289 -40.45 21.40 -4.75
CA ARG A 289 -40.16 21.23 -6.19
C ARG A 289 -38.78 21.74 -6.57
N ARG A 290 -38.36 22.90 -6.07
CA ARG A 290 -36.99 23.41 -6.28
C ARG A 290 -35.93 22.49 -5.68
N ILE A 291 -36.14 21.98 -4.48
CA ILE A 291 -35.25 21.02 -3.81
C ILE A 291 -35.21 19.71 -4.60
N ALA A 292 -36.34 19.20 -5.10
CA ALA A 292 -36.39 17.99 -5.92
C ALA A 292 -35.61 18.16 -7.23
N VAL A 293 -35.76 19.30 -7.91
CA VAL A 293 -34.97 19.63 -9.11
C VAL A 293 -33.49 19.75 -8.77
N GLN A 294 -33.12 20.46 -7.70
CA GLN A 294 -31.73 20.56 -7.26
C GLN A 294 -31.13 19.19 -6.90
N LEU A 295 -31.89 18.33 -6.21
CA LEU A 295 -31.46 16.97 -5.90
C LEU A 295 -31.28 16.13 -7.16
N MET A 296 -32.14 16.30 -8.17
CA MET A 296 -31.98 15.64 -9.47
C MET A 296 -30.68 16.09 -10.17
N HIS A 297 -30.39 17.39 -10.18
CA HIS A 297 -29.13 17.92 -10.74
C HIS A 297 -27.92 17.37 -9.98
N ILE A 298 -27.94 17.39 -8.64
CA ILE A 298 -26.85 16.85 -7.81
C ILE A 298 -26.67 15.34 -8.06
N ARG A 299 -27.75 14.57 -8.22
CA ARG A 299 -27.67 13.14 -8.56
C ARG A 299 -27.02 12.94 -9.92
N HIS A 300 -27.43 13.72 -10.92
CA HIS A 300 -26.84 13.66 -12.25
C HIS A 300 -25.36 14.06 -12.26
N GLU A 301 -24.99 15.15 -11.60
CA GLU A 301 -23.59 15.57 -11.44
C GLU A 301 -22.76 14.50 -10.73
N LYS A 302 -23.28 13.88 -9.69
CA LYS A 302 -22.63 12.76 -9.00
C LYS A 302 -22.41 11.56 -9.91
N GLU A 303 -23.40 11.23 -10.73
CA GLU A 303 -23.28 10.17 -11.73
C GLU A 303 -22.18 10.51 -12.74
N VAL A 304 -22.15 11.73 -13.27
CA VAL A 304 -21.10 12.19 -14.19
C VAL A 304 -19.71 12.14 -13.54
N LEU A 305 -19.58 12.55 -12.27
CA LEU A 305 -18.32 12.44 -11.53
C LEU A 305 -17.90 10.98 -11.31
N TRP A 306 -18.85 10.09 -11.05
CA TRP A 306 -18.58 8.66 -10.91
C TRP A 306 -18.11 8.05 -12.24
N GLN A 307 -18.79 8.33 -13.34
CA GLN A 307 -18.39 7.93 -14.69
C GLN A 307 -17.01 8.48 -15.06
N ASN A 308 -16.75 9.76 -14.80
CA ASN A 308 -15.46 10.39 -15.03
C ASN A 308 -14.34 9.75 -14.20
N ARG A 309 -14.64 9.35 -12.95
CA ARG A 309 -13.68 8.65 -12.11
C ARG A 309 -13.35 7.27 -12.68
N ILE A 310 -14.36 6.50 -13.08
CA ILE A 310 -14.16 5.17 -13.69
C ILE A 310 -13.39 5.30 -15.00
N PHE A 311 -13.74 6.27 -15.83
CA PHE A 311 -13.07 6.50 -17.10
C PHE A 311 -11.58 6.83 -16.89
N ARG A 312 -11.26 7.72 -15.94
CA ARG A 312 -9.86 8.02 -15.59
C ARG A 312 -9.13 6.81 -15.02
N GLU A 313 -9.80 6.02 -14.17
CA GLU A 313 -9.22 4.82 -13.58
C GLU A 313 -8.87 3.79 -14.65
N LYS A 314 -9.76 3.55 -15.62
CA LYS A 314 -9.49 2.72 -16.81
C LYS A 314 -8.32 3.25 -17.63
N GLN A 315 -8.27 4.55 -17.91
CA GLN A 315 -7.14 5.15 -18.64
C GLN A 315 -5.81 4.98 -17.89
N TYR A 316 -5.81 5.10 -16.55
CA TYR A 316 -4.61 4.85 -15.76
C TYR A 316 -4.25 3.38 -15.72
N GLU A 317 -5.22 2.46 -15.70
CA GLU A 317 -4.98 1.02 -15.82
C GLU A 317 -4.33 0.66 -17.15
N GLU A 318 -4.89 1.14 -18.26
CA GLU A 318 -4.34 0.95 -19.61
C GLU A 318 -2.93 1.51 -19.72
N ARG A 319 -2.69 2.72 -19.19
CA ARG A 319 -1.35 3.32 -19.17
C ARG A 319 -0.38 2.49 -18.33
N ARG A 320 -0.79 2.01 -17.14
CA ARG A 320 0.06 1.14 -16.30
C ARG A 320 0.40 -0.17 -17.00
N LEU A 321 -0.56 -0.79 -17.69
CA LEU A 321 -0.32 -2.02 -18.44
C LEU A 321 0.67 -1.79 -19.59
N LYS A 322 0.52 -0.67 -20.31
CA LYS A 322 1.44 -0.29 -21.37
C LYS A 322 2.84 0.00 -20.82
N ASP A 323 2.95 0.82 -19.77
CA ASP A 323 4.23 1.14 -19.14
C ASP A 323 4.93 -0.13 -18.61
N PHE A 324 4.15 -1.08 -18.09
CA PHE A 324 4.65 -2.39 -17.66
C PHE A 324 5.18 -3.22 -18.82
N GLN A 325 4.43 -3.29 -19.93
CA GLN A 325 4.88 -4.00 -21.13
C GLN A 325 6.13 -3.34 -21.73
N ASP A 326 6.15 -2.02 -21.86
CA ASP A 326 7.29 -1.25 -22.36
C ASP A 326 8.52 -1.42 -21.45
N ALA A 327 8.34 -1.61 -20.14
CA ALA A 327 9.43 -1.92 -19.21
C ALA A 327 9.99 -3.33 -19.45
N LEU A 328 9.12 -4.33 -19.61
CA LEU A 328 9.53 -5.70 -19.95
C LEU A 328 10.28 -5.75 -21.28
N ASP A 329 9.81 -5.03 -22.29
CA ASP A 329 10.44 -5.00 -23.61
C ASP A 329 11.81 -4.31 -23.55
N ARG A 330 11.96 -3.24 -22.74
CA ARG A 330 13.26 -2.60 -22.48
C ARG A 330 14.23 -3.52 -21.74
N GLU A 331 13.79 -4.20 -20.69
CA GLU A 331 14.62 -5.17 -19.96
C GLU A 331 15.03 -6.33 -20.87
N ALA A 332 14.12 -6.83 -21.72
CA ALA A 332 14.42 -7.87 -22.68
C ALA A 332 15.42 -7.42 -23.74
N ALA A 333 15.33 -6.17 -24.23
CA ALA A 333 16.29 -5.60 -25.16
C ALA A 333 17.69 -5.47 -24.54
N LEU A 334 17.80 -4.94 -23.32
CA LEU A 334 19.06 -4.85 -22.59
C LEU A 334 19.66 -6.23 -22.33
N ALA A 335 18.84 -7.22 -21.95
CA ALA A 335 19.31 -8.60 -21.76
C ALA A 335 19.81 -9.24 -23.07
N LYS A 336 19.20 -8.92 -24.22
CA LYS A 336 19.68 -9.36 -25.53
C LYS A 336 21.01 -8.71 -25.89
N GLN A 337 21.16 -7.40 -25.67
CA GLN A 337 22.42 -6.69 -25.90
C GLN A 337 23.54 -7.26 -25.01
N ALA A 338 23.30 -7.43 -23.72
CA ALA A 338 24.26 -8.03 -22.81
C ALA A 338 24.69 -9.44 -23.25
N LYS A 339 23.76 -10.28 -23.75
CA LYS A 339 24.11 -11.60 -24.29
C LYS A 339 25.03 -11.52 -25.51
N ILE A 340 24.82 -10.53 -26.39
CA ILE A 340 25.68 -10.31 -27.55
C ILE A 340 27.06 -9.85 -27.08
N ASP A 341 27.12 -8.85 -26.20
CA ASP A 341 28.38 -8.32 -25.66
C ASP A 341 29.19 -9.41 -24.95
N PHE A 342 28.55 -10.25 -24.12
CA PHE A 342 29.21 -11.38 -23.47
C PHE A 342 29.71 -12.41 -24.49
N ALA A 343 28.94 -12.70 -25.54
CA ALA A 343 29.36 -13.62 -26.59
C ALA A 343 30.58 -13.07 -27.35
N GLU A 344 30.61 -11.77 -27.64
CA GLU A 344 31.75 -11.10 -28.26
C GLU A 344 32.99 -11.09 -27.36
N GLN A 345 32.82 -10.88 -26.05
CA GLN A 345 33.91 -10.96 -25.08
C GLN A 345 34.51 -12.37 -25.04
N ILE A 346 33.66 -13.40 -24.96
CA ILE A 346 34.09 -14.81 -24.99
C ILE A 346 34.83 -15.12 -26.29
N PHE A 347 34.37 -14.58 -27.42
CA PHE A 347 35.02 -14.75 -28.72
C PHE A 347 36.42 -14.12 -28.72
N LYS A 348 36.55 -12.85 -28.29
CA LYS A 348 37.83 -12.15 -28.17
C LYS A 348 38.80 -12.87 -27.23
N GLU A 349 38.32 -13.35 -26.08
CA GLU A 349 39.14 -14.14 -25.14
C GLU A 349 39.63 -15.44 -25.77
N LYS A 350 38.77 -16.15 -26.50
CA LYS A 350 39.16 -17.37 -27.23
C LYS A 350 40.25 -17.09 -28.27
N GLU A 351 40.14 -16.00 -29.03
CA GLU A 351 41.17 -15.62 -30.00
C GLU A 351 42.51 -15.32 -29.32
N ILE A 352 42.51 -14.59 -28.20
CA ILE A 352 43.72 -14.29 -27.42
C ILE A 352 44.33 -15.58 -26.89
N HIS A 353 43.52 -16.48 -26.32
CA HIS A 353 44.00 -17.77 -25.83
C HIS A 353 44.60 -18.63 -26.93
N GLN A 354 44.02 -18.62 -28.14
CA GLN A 354 44.59 -19.31 -29.29
C GLN A 354 45.94 -18.73 -29.70
N ARG A 355 46.08 -17.40 -29.76
CA ARG A 355 47.37 -16.73 -30.08
C ARG A 355 48.45 -17.11 -29.07
N ILE A 356 48.15 -17.01 -27.77
CA ILE A 356 49.08 -17.40 -26.70
C ILE A 356 49.43 -18.89 -26.79
N ALA A 357 48.47 -19.76 -27.13
CA ALA A 357 48.74 -21.18 -27.30
C ALA A 357 49.68 -21.47 -28.46
N VAL A 358 49.51 -20.78 -29.59
CA VAL A 358 50.39 -20.87 -30.77
C VAL A 358 51.79 -20.35 -30.42
N GLU A 359 51.90 -19.19 -29.79
CA GLU A 359 53.19 -18.62 -29.36
C GLU A 359 53.91 -19.56 -28.38
N ARG A 360 53.18 -20.15 -27.41
CA ARG A 360 53.76 -21.14 -26.49
C ARG A 360 54.23 -22.40 -27.22
N ALA A 361 53.52 -22.84 -28.25
CA ALA A 361 53.94 -23.96 -29.08
C ALA A 361 55.20 -23.64 -29.87
N HIS A 362 55.26 -22.45 -30.49
CA HIS A 362 56.43 -21.95 -31.19
C HIS A 362 57.63 -21.83 -30.25
N ALA A 363 57.47 -21.23 -29.07
CA ALA A 363 58.55 -21.11 -28.08
C ALA A 363 59.06 -22.47 -27.57
N ARG A 364 58.20 -23.49 -27.49
CA ARG A 364 58.65 -24.87 -27.21
C ARG A 364 59.45 -25.44 -28.37
N TYR A 365 58.97 -25.25 -29.60
CA TYR A 365 59.69 -25.67 -30.81
C TYR A 365 61.06 -25.02 -30.89
N GLU A 366 61.16 -23.70 -30.74
CA GLU A 366 62.44 -22.96 -30.75
C GLU A 366 63.41 -23.47 -29.68
N LYS A 367 62.92 -23.76 -28.47
CA LYS A 367 63.76 -24.35 -27.42
C LYS A 367 64.29 -25.73 -27.82
N HIS A 368 63.42 -26.60 -28.32
CA HIS A 368 63.83 -27.94 -28.74
C HIS A 368 64.77 -27.88 -29.96
N TYR A 369 64.48 -27.00 -30.90
CA TYR A 369 65.31 -26.76 -32.07
C TYR A 369 66.68 -26.22 -31.66
N GLY A 370 66.75 -25.22 -30.78
CA GLY A 370 67.99 -24.67 -30.25
C GLY A 370 68.86 -25.72 -29.58
N ILE A 371 68.28 -26.56 -28.71
CA ILE A 371 69.00 -27.68 -28.08
C ILE A 371 69.53 -28.67 -29.14
N CYS A 372 68.72 -29.02 -30.13
CA CYS A 372 69.15 -29.92 -31.20
C CYS A 372 70.25 -29.30 -32.09
N ALA A 373 70.16 -28.00 -32.38
CA ALA A 373 71.16 -27.27 -33.14
C ALA A 373 72.48 -27.18 -32.38
N GLU A 374 72.46 -26.89 -31.08
CA GLU A 374 73.66 -26.89 -30.22
C GLU A 374 74.33 -28.27 -30.20
N ILE A 375 73.57 -29.36 -30.08
CA ILE A 375 74.11 -30.72 -30.13
C ILE A 375 74.71 -31.01 -31.51
N LEU A 376 74.03 -30.60 -32.59
CA LEU A 376 74.53 -30.79 -33.95
C LEU A 376 75.84 -30.02 -34.19
N ASP A 377 75.93 -28.78 -33.73
CA ASP A 377 77.15 -27.97 -33.80
C ASP A 377 78.28 -28.62 -33.01
N GLN A 378 78.02 -29.17 -31.81
CA GLN A 378 79.02 -29.91 -31.04
C GLN A 378 79.49 -31.20 -31.75
N ILE A 379 78.61 -31.91 -32.46
CA ILE A 379 78.97 -33.07 -33.29
C ILE A 379 79.84 -32.64 -34.46
N LEU A 380 79.45 -31.56 -35.13
CA LEU A 380 80.21 -30.98 -36.23
C LEU A 380 81.60 -30.56 -35.73
N ASP A 381 81.70 -29.84 -34.61
CA ASP A 381 82.96 -29.41 -33.99
C ASP A 381 83.88 -30.59 -33.68
N LEU A 382 83.33 -31.68 -33.11
CA LEU A 382 84.13 -32.88 -32.84
C LEU A 382 84.63 -33.50 -34.14
N SER A 383 83.77 -33.58 -35.16
CA SER A 383 84.11 -34.16 -36.45
C SER A 383 85.17 -33.34 -37.19
N THR A 384 85.09 -32.02 -37.14
CA THR A 384 86.06 -31.10 -37.75
C THR A 384 87.38 -31.14 -36.99
N LYS A 385 87.39 -31.16 -35.65
CA LYS A 385 88.62 -31.33 -34.86
C LYS A 385 89.34 -32.65 -35.16
N VAL A 386 88.58 -33.73 -35.32
CA VAL A 386 89.09 -35.05 -35.72
C VAL A 386 89.70 -34.99 -37.13
N ALA A 387 89.05 -34.30 -38.06
CA ALA A 387 89.56 -34.10 -39.42
C ALA A 387 90.82 -33.22 -39.44
N ASP A 388 90.81 -32.09 -38.73
CA ASP A 388 91.93 -31.15 -38.59
C ASP A 388 93.18 -31.84 -38.04
N TYR A 389 93.02 -32.67 -36.98
CA TYR A 389 94.13 -33.42 -36.40
C TYR A 389 94.75 -34.40 -37.40
N ARG A 390 93.91 -35.13 -38.16
CA ARG A 390 94.38 -36.07 -39.18
C ARG A 390 95.07 -35.35 -40.33
N LEU A 391 94.55 -34.20 -40.76
CA LEU A 391 95.17 -33.35 -41.79
C LEU A 391 96.54 -32.80 -41.35
N LEU A 392 96.65 -32.34 -40.10
CA LEU A 392 97.89 -31.74 -39.56
C LEU A 392 98.97 -32.78 -39.25
N THR A 393 98.60 -33.96 -38.75
CA THR A 393 99.55 -34.95 -38.23
C THR A 393 99.72 -36.19 -39.10
N ASN A 394 98.84 -36.42 -40.09
CA ASN A 394 98.77 -37.63 -40.92
C ASN A 394 98.75 -38.97 -40.13
N ASN A 395 98.48 -38.92 -38.83
CA ASN A 395 98.50 -40.06 -37.91
C ASN A 395 97.12 -40.33 -37.29
N LEU A 396 96.92 -41.55 -36.76
CA LEU A 396 95.70 -41.88 -36.01
C LEU A 396 95.69 -41.11 -34.68
N ILE A 397 94.49 -40.70 -34.24
CA ILE A 397 94.29 -39.94 -33.01
C ILE A 397 94.62 -40.82 -31.79
N PRO A 398 95.50 -40.37 -30.88
CA PRO A 398 95.78 -41.06 -29.63
C PRO A 398 94.54 -41.22 -28.75
N HIS A 399 94.39 -42.38 -28.11
CA HIS A 399 93.20 -42.72 -27.32
C HIS A 399 92.91 -41.75 -26.17
N LYS A 400 93.96 -41.17 -25.56
CA LYS A 400 93.81 -40.20 -24.47
C LYS A 400 93.17 -38.90 -24.96
N LEU A 401 93.68 -38.35 -26.08
CA LEU A 401 93.17 -37.14 -26.69
C LEU A 401 91.71 -37.29 -27.16
N MET A 402 91.37 -38.46 -27.69
CA MET A 402 89.98 -38.79 -28.07
C MET A 402 89.05 -38.89 -26.85
N ASN A 403 89.53 -39.41 -25.71
CA ASN A 403 88.74 -39.45 -24.49
C ASN A 403 88.51 -38.03 -23.95
N ASP A 404 89.53 -37.18 -23.93
CA ASP A 404 89.42 -35.80 -23.47
C ASP A 404 88.41 -35.00 -24.32
N TRP A 405 88.42 -35.16 -25.65
CA TRP A 405 87.43 -34.53 -26.53
C TRP A 405 86.02 -35.09 -26.38
N LYS A 406 85.89 -36.39 -26.10
CA LYS A 406 84.60 -37.01 -25.77
C LYS A 406 84.07 -36.48 -24.45
N GLU A 407 84.91 -36.31 -23.44
CA GLU A 407 84.51 -35.72 -22.17
C GLU A 407 84.06 -34.26 -22.35
N LEU A 408 84.74 -33.46 -23.17
CA LEU A 408 84.30 -32.11 -23.51
C LEU A 408 82.94 -32.09 -24.21
N PHE A 409 82.71 -33.02 -25.15
CA PHE A 409 81.43 -33.20 -25.83
C PHE A 409 80.29 -33.58 -24.85
N PHE A 410 80.52 -34.55 -23.95
CA PHE A 410 79.53 -34.95 -22.96
C PHE A 410 79.23 -33.85 -21.94
N ASN A 411 80.22 -33.01 -21.64
CA ASN A 411 80.06 -31.88 -20.73
C ASN A 411 79.48 -30.63 -21.41
N GLY A 412 79.27 -30.65 -22.74
CA GLY A 412 78.74 -29.51 -23.51
C GLY A 412 79.71 -28.32 -23.62
N SER A 413 80.99 -28.54 -23.37
CA SER A 413 82.02 -27.50 -23.47
C SER A 413 82.47 -27.34 -24.92
N PRO A 414 82.63 -26.11 -25.45
CA PRO A 414 83.14 -25.88 -26.80
C PRO A 414 84.52 -26.55 -26.99
N ILE A 415 84.68 -27.31 -28.07
CA ILE A 415 85.95 -28.00 -28.38
C ILE A 415 86.97 -27.03 -29.02
N TYR A 416 86.46 -25.97 -29.66
CA TYR A 416 87.26 -24.84 -30.10
C TYR A 416 87.39 -23.83 -28.96
N GLU A 417 88.60 -23.32 -28.74
CA GLU A 417 88.85 -22.22 -27.82
C GLU A 417 88.09 -20.99 -28.34
N GLN A 418 87.02 -20.61 -27.65
CA GLN A 418 86.25 -19.42 -27.99
C GLN A 418 87.20 -18.23 -27.87
N ALA A 419 87.59 -17.66 -29.00
CA ALA A 419 88.35 -16.41 -29.02
C ALA A 419 87.55 -15.39 -28.22
N SER A 420 87.98 -15.13 -26.99
CA SER A 420 87.45 -14.04 -26.20
C SER A 420 87.85 -12.75 -26.92
N LEU A 421 86.97 -12.28 -27.80
CA LEU A 421 87.01 -10.93 -28.33
C LEU A 421 86.72 -9.96 -27.17
N LYS A 422 87.70 -9.82 -26.27
CA LYS A 422 87.85 -8.65 -25.42
C LYS A 422 88.40 -7.53 -26.32
N HIS A 423 87.55 -7.03 -27.22
CA HIS A 423 87.80 -5.78 -27.92
C HIS A 423 86.49 -5.00 -28.09
N GLY A 424 86.37 -3.96 -27.24
CA GLY A 424 85.59 -2.74 -27.42
C GLY A 424 84.18 -2.86 -28.01
N VAL A 425 83.18 -3.17 -27.18
CA VAL A 425 81.78 -2.84 -27.46
C VAL A 425 81.21 -2.08 -26.26
N THR A 426 81.66 -0.84 -26.07
CA THR A 426 81.02 0.08 -25.13
C THR A 426 80.65 1.44 -25.73
N GLU A 427 80.96 1.72 -27.00
CA GLU A 427 80.57 2.99 -27.64
C GLU A 427 79.59 2.81 -28.81
N SER A 428 79.62 1.70 -29.55
CA SER A 428 78.70 1.47 -30.68
C SER A 428 77.26 1.15 -30.26
N SER A 429 77.02 0.58 -29.08
CA SER A 429 75.67 0.17 -28.64
C SER A 429 74.78 1.37 -28.30
N ALA A 430 75.35 2.47 -27.81
CA ALA A 430 74.59 3.68 -27.50
C ALA A 430 74.19 4.43 -28.79
N GLU A 431 75.12 4.59 -29.73
CA GLU A 431 74.85 5.24 -31.01
C GLU A 431 73.90 4.40 -31.88
N GLN A 432 74.05 3.07 -31.90
CA GLN A 432 73.12 2.19 -32.61
C GLN A 432 71.72 2.19 -31.98
N ARG A 433 71.60 2.31 -30.66
CA ARG A 433 70.30 2.47 -29.99
C ARG A 433 69.64 3.79 -30.37
N VAL A 434 70.39 4.88 -30.39
CA VAL A 434 69.89 6.20 -30.81
C VAL A 434 69.53 6.20 -32.31
N GLU A 435 70.27 5.49 -33.16
CA GLU A 435 69.94 5.33 -34.58
C GLU A 435 68.70 4.45 -34.82
N LEU A 436 68.52 3.38 -34.03
CA LEU A 436 67.32 2.55 -34.08
C LEU A 436 66.10 3.34 -33.61
N GLU A 437 66.21 4.09 -32.51
CA GLU A 437 65.14 4.96 -32.00
C GLU A 437 64.81 6.08 -33.00
N LYS A 438 65.82 6.63 -33.70
CA LYS A 438 65.60 7.57 -34.81
C LYS A 438 64.86 6.92 -35.99
N LYS A 439 65.19 5.68 -36.36
CA LYS A 439 64.50 4.94 -37.43
C LYS A 439 63.06 4.60 -37.04
N GLU A 440 62.82 4.16 -35.81
CA GLU A 440 61.47 3.87 -35.30
C GLU A 440 60.60 5.13 -35.25
N LEU A 441 61.18 6.27 -34.84
CA LEU A 441 60.50 7.57 -34.88
C LEU A 441 60.24 8.07 -36.31
N LEU A 442 61.13 7.77 -37.27
CA LEU A 442 60.90 8.06 -38.68
C LEU A 442 59.75 7.22 -39.23
N ASP A 443 59.79 5.89 -39.05
CA ASP A 443 58.72 4.98 -39.49
C ASP A 443 57.37 5.36 -38.87
N SER A 444 57.36 5.77 -37.60
CA SER A 444 56.15 6.25 -36.92
C SER A 444 55.60 7.53 -37.55
N LYS A 445 56.47 8.47 -37.92
CA LYS A 445 56.08 9.74 -38.55
C LYS A 445 55.67 9.54 -40.01
N ASP A 446 56.38 8.70 -40.75
CA ASP A 446 56.06 8.33 -42.13
C ASP A 446 54.73 7.56 -42.18
N TYR A 447 54.46 6.71 -41.18
CA TYR A 447 53.16 6.04 -41.03
C TYR A 447 52.03 7.02 -40.73
N GLU A 448 52.25 8.01 -39.86
CA GLU A 448 51.26 9.07 -39.61
C GLU A 448 51.05 9.97 -40.84
N GLU A 449 52.09 10.28 -41.61
CA GLU A 449 52.01 11.06 -42.87
C GLU A 449 51.28 10.28 -43.98
N TYR A 450 51.45 8.95 -44.04
CA TYR A 450 50.67 8.06 -44.91
C TYR A 450 49.20 7.94 -44.46
N LYS A 451 48.95 8.07 -43.15
CA LYS A 451 47.62 7.93 -42.55
C LYS A 451 46.81 9.22 -42.60
N VAL A 452 47.41 10.39 -42.82
CA VAL A 452 46.67 11.62 -43.19
C VAL A 452 46.19 11.43 -44.63
N PRO A 453 44.91 11.09 -44.86
CA PRO A 453 44.42 10.91 -46.22
C PRO A 453 44.42 12.28 -46.89
N THR A 454 44.93 12.30 -48.12
CA THR A 454 44.54 13.24 -49.17
C THR A 454 43.01 13.32 -49.26
N ASN A 455 42.40 14.13 -48.41
CA ASN A 455 41.09 14.73 -48.60
C ASN A 455 41.33 16.18 -49.01
N MET A 456 41.83 16.34 -50.22
CA MET A 456 41.77 17.57 -51.00
C MET A 456 41.16 17.17 -52.34
N GLU A 457 39.82 17.11 -52.36
CA GLU A 457 38.92 17.71 -53.37
C GLU A 457 37.46 17.48 -52.99
#